data_AF-A0A816TLG7-F1
#
_entry.id   AF-A0A816TLG7-F1
#
_cell.length_a   1.000
_cell.length_b   1.000
_cell.length_c   1.000
_cell.angle_alpha   90.00
_cell.angle_beta   90.00
_cell.angle_gamma   90.00
#
_symmetry.space_group_name_H-M   'P 1'
#
loop_
_entity.id
_entity.type
_entity.pdbx_description
1 polymer ?
#
loop_
_entity_poly.entity_id
_entity_poly.type
_entity_poly.pdbx_seq_one_letter_code
_entity_poly.pdbx_strand_id
1 'polypeptide(L)'
;DEFGRGTSKFDGTAIACSVVSDLANRIQCRTLFSTHYHTLVDSFEKHEKVGLGHMSCMIEKDEETLTKEILVFLYKFVEGSCPKSHGFNAARSANISESIVELAQTKASAFERWVTLKRILLTMKKVTDSSQQHDILQFLSQLKLH
;
A
#
# COMPACT_ATOMS: atom_id res chain seq x y z
N ASP A 1 -1.23 8.55 -15.61
CA ASP A 1 -1.84 7.34 -15.07
C ASP A 1 -0.75 6.34 -14.69
N GLU A 2 -0.77 5.82 -13.46
CA GLU A 2 0.20 4.85 -12.91
C GLU A 2 1.68 5.16 -13.19
N PHE A 3 2.05 6.44 -13.08
CA PHE A 3 3.41 6.88 -13.40
C PHE A 3 4.42 6.22 -12.46
N GLY A 4 5.44 5.55 -13.01
CA GLY A 4 6.46 4.84 -12.24
C GLY A 4 6.30 3.31 -12.15
N ARG A 5 5.25 2.71 -12.75
CA ARG A 5 5.02 1.25 -12.71
C ARG A 5 6.16 0.39 -13.26
N GLY A 6 6.90 0.89 -14.25
CA GLY A 6 7.95 0.14 -14.96
C GLY A 6 9.30 0.04 -14.25
N THR A 7 9.41 0.53 -13.01
CA THR A 7 10.66 0.55 -12.24
C THR A 7 10.47 -0.07 -10.85
N SER A 8 11.53 -0.08 -10.04
CA SER A 8 11.45 -0.53 -8.65
C SER A 8 10.39 0.27 -7.87
N LYS A 9 9.77 -0.35 -6.86
CA LYS A 9 8.73 0.32 -6.06
C LYS A 9 9.24 1.63 -5.43
N PHE A 10 10.49 1.65 -4.99
CA PHE A 10 11.09 2.82 -4.36
C PHE A 10 11.32 3.94 -5.37
N ASP A 11 11.92 3.62 -6.52
CA ASP A 11 12.17 4.61 -7.57
C ASP A 11 10.86 5.15 -8.13
N GLY A 12 9.90 4.25 -8.40
CA GLY A 12 8.59 4.63 -8.92
C GLY A 12 7.84 5.58 -7.99
N THR A 13 7.85 5.29 -6.68
CA THR A 13 7.25 6.17 -5.66
C THR A 13 7.96 7.52 -5.59
N ALA A 14 9.30 7.54 -5.59
CA ALA A 14 10.09 8.76 -5.47
C ALA A 14 9.91 9.69 -6.68
N ILE A 15 9.90 9.12 -7.88
CA ILE A 15 9.69 9.89 -9.11
C ILE A 15 8.25 10.39 -9.18
N ALA A 16 7.25 9.55 -8.89
CA ALA A 16 5.84 9.96 -8.87
C ALA A 16 5.61 11.11 -7.86
N CYS A 17 6.21 11.03 -6.67
CA CYS A 17 6.15 12.10 -5.66
C CYS A 17 6.72 13.42 -6.17
N SER A 18 7.90 13.37 -6.78
CA SER A 18 8.54 14.56 -7.35
C SER A 18 7.68 15.21 -8.43
N VAL A 19 7.08 14.40 -9.31
CA VAL A 19 6.20 14.88 -10.39
C VAL A 19 4.93 15.52 -9.84
N VAL A 20 4.24 14.87 -8.89
CA VAL A 20 3.02 15.43 -8.29
C VAL A 20 3.33 16.74 -7.56
N SER A 21 4.45 16.81 -6.84
CA SER A 21 4.88 18.04 -6.15
C SER A 21 5.13 19.19 -7.13
N ASP A 22 5.83 18.92 -8.24
CA ASP A 22 6.12 19.91 -9.26
C ASP A 22 4.85 20.43 -9.97
N LEU A 23 3.92 19.51 -10.27
CA LEU A 23 2.62 19.83 -10.84
C LEU A 23 1.78 20.68 -9.89
N ALA A 24 1.75 20.34 -8.60
CA ALA A 24 0.94 21.05 -7.60
C ALA A 24 1.51 22.43 -7.23
N ASN A 25 2.84 22.56 -7.17
CA ASN A 25 3.49 23.75 -6.62
C ASN A 25 4.00 24.72 -7.69
N ARG A 26 4.63 24.22 -8.76
CA ARG A 26 5.28 25.07 -9.77
C ARG A 26 4.42 25.26 -11.02
N ILE A 27 3.91 24.17 -11.61
CA ILE A 27 3.16 24.24 -12.87
C ILE A 27 1.71 24.69 -12.63
N GLN A 28 1.09 24.20 -11.55
CA GLN A 28 -0.26 24.54 -11.11
C GLN A 28 -1.35 24.34 -12.17
N CYS A 29 -1.21 23.33 -13.03
CA CYS A 29 -2.22 22.97 -14.01
C CYS A 29 -3.28 22.04 -13.40
N ARG A 30 -4.48 22.03 -14.00
CA ARG A 30 -5.53 21.06 -13.65
C ARG A 30 -5.05 19.65 -13.98
N THR A 31 -4.99 18.79 -12.96
CA THR A 31 -4.37 17.47 -13.06
C THR A 31 -5.26 16.42 -12.40
N LEU A 32 -5.41 15.27 -13.07
CA LEU A 32 -5.88 14.03 -12.45
C LEU A 32 -4.70 13.04 -12.44
N PHE A 33 -4.33 12.59 -11.24
CA PHE A 33 -3.19 11.69 -11.05
C PHE A 33 -3.65 10.42 -10.34
N SER A 34 -3.78 9.33 -11.09
CA SER A 34 -4.08 7.99 -10.59
C SER A 34 -2.80 7.25 -10.20
N THR A 35 -2.82 6.59 -9.05
CA THR A 35 -1.66 5.90 -8.47
C THR A 35 -2.07 4.72 -7.58
N HIS A 36 -1.20 3.72 -7.46
CA HIS A 36 -1.29 2.64 -6.48
C HIS A 36 -0.33 2.83 -5.29
N TYR A 37 0.48 3.89 -5.29
CA TYR A 37 1.42 4.18 -4.21
C TYR A 37 0.68 4.82 -3.02
N HIS A 38 0.35 4.03 -1.99
CA HIS A 38 -0.36 4.53 -0.80
C HIS A 38 0.50 5.53 -0.03
N THR A 39 1.81 5.28 0.06
CA THR A 39 2.77 6.22 0.69
C THR A 39 2.81 7.59 0.02
N LEU A 40 2.46 7.66 -1.27
CA LEU A 40 2.33 8.93 -1.99
C LEU A 40 1.10 9.67 -1.50
N VAL A 41 -0.04 8.98 -1.36
CA VAL A 41 -1.30 9.56 -0.84
C VAL A 41 -1.08 10.18 0.54
N ASP A 42 -0.41 9.45 1.45
CA ASP A 42 -0.08 9.91 2.80
C ASP A 42 0.75 11.21 2.78
N SER A 43 1.65 11.35 1.80
CA SER A 43 2.53 12.53 1.67
C SER A 43 1.78 13.80 1.26
N PHE A 44 0.61 13.66 0.64
CA PHE A 44 -0.19 14.79 0.11
C PHE A 44 -1.51 15.01 0.86
N GLU A 45 -1.82 14.21 1.89
CA GLU A 45 -3.07 14.30 2.66
C GLU A 45 -3.37 15.71 3.21
N LYS A 46 -2.31 16.45 3.59
CA LYS A 46 -2.41 17.81 4.17
C LYS A 46 -2.05 18.92 3.17
N HIS A 47 -1.88 18.60 1.90
CA HIS A 47 -1.40 19.55 0.91
C HIS A 47 -2.57 20.42 0.39
N GLU A 48 -2.50 21.73 0.60
CA GLU A 48 -3.62 22.67 0.34
C GLU A 48 -4.18 22.62 -1.10
N LYS A 49 -3.32 22.32 -2.08
CA LYS A 49 -3.67 22.29 -3.52
C LYS A 49 -3.96 20.90 -4.07
N VAL A 50 -3.92 19.85 -3.25
CA VAL A 50 -4.11 18.46 -3.70
C VAL A 50 -5.32 17.87 -2.98
N GLY A 51 -6.38 17.59 -3.74
CA GLY A 51 -7.52 16.83 -3.27
C GLY A 51 -7.26 15.33 -3.42
N LEU A 52 -7.69 14.55 -2.43
CA LEU A 52 -7.69 13.09 -2.50
C LEU A 52 -9.06 12.59 -2.94
N GLY A 53 -9.07 11.55 -3.76
CA GLY A 53 -10.29 10.86 -4.12
C GLY A 53 -10.01 9.45 -4.60
N HIS A 54 -11.03 8.61 -4.54
CA HIS A 54 -10.97 7.21 -4.97
C HIS A 54 -12.27 6.79 -5.63
N MET A 55 -12.23 5.65 -6.32
CA MET A 55 -13.43 5.02 -6.86
C MET A 55 -14.11 4.20 -5.76
N SER A 56 -15.34 4.56 -5.45
CA SER A 56 -16.13 3.90 -4.41
C SER A 56 -16.47 2.46 -4.79
N CYS A 57 -16.43 1.61 -3.79
CA CYS A 57 -16.83 0.21 -3.89
C CYS A 57 -17.62 -0.19 -2.65
N MET A 58 -18.43 -1.23 -2.79
CA MET A 58 -19.23 -1.80 -1.73
C MET A 58 -18.87 -3.26 -1.55
N ILE A 59 -18.98 -3.76 -0.32
CA ILE A 59 -18.84 -5.17 -0.02
C ILE A 59 -20.22 -5.68 0.37
N GLU A 60 -20.74 -6.62 -0.41
CA GLU A 60 -22.00 -7.32 -0.15
C GLU A 60 -21.70 -8.73 0.35
N LYS A 61 -22.65 -9.35 1.04
CA LYS A 61 -22.58 -10.78 1.34
C LYS A 61 -23.27 -11.54 0.21
N ASP A 62 -22.62 -12.60 -0.24
CA ASP A 62 -23.21 -13.57 -1.15
C ASP A 62 -24.47 -14.16 -0.52
N GLU A 63 -25.60 -14.04 -1.23
CA GLU A 63 -26.91 -14.51 -0.78
C GLU A 63 -26.96 -16.04 -0.63
N GLU A 64 -26.17 -16.78 -1.42
CA GLU A 64 -26.20 -18.25 -1.40
C GLU A 64 -25.35 -18.84 -0.28
N THR A 65 -24.20 -18.25 0.01
CA THR A 65 -23.24 -18.79 0.99
C THR A 65 -23.24 -18.06 2.33
N LEU A 66 -23.85 -16.86 2.41
CA LEU A 66 -23.94 -15.94 3.57
C LEU A 66 -22.61 -15.58 4.26
N THR A 67 -21.51 -16.09 3.72
CA THR A 67 -20.16 -16.06 4.30
C THR A 67 -19.14 -15.48 3.33
N LYS A 68 -19.41 -15.53 2.02
CA LYS A 68 -18.54 -14.91 1.02
C LYS A 68 -18.86 -13.43 0.87
N GLU A 69 -17.82 -12.63 0.86
CA GLU A 69 -17.89 -11.20 0.56
C GLU A 69 -17.71 -10.97 -0.94
N ILE A 70 -18.62 -10.23 -1.56
CA ILE A 70 -18.60 -9.84 -2.97
C ILE A 70 -18.26 -8.36 -3.06
N LEU A 71 -17.23 -8.04 -3.85
CA LEU A 71 -16.90 -6.65 -4.16
C LEU A 71 -17.73 -6.13 -5.32
N VAL A 72 -18.48 -5.07 -5.06
CA VAL A 72 -19.27 -4.35 -6.07
C VAL A 72 -18.59 -3.01 -6.36
N PHE A 73 -18.19 -2.81 -7.62
CA PHE A 73 -17.63 -1.54 -8.08
C PHE A 73 -18.77 -0.58 -8.38
N LEU A 74 -18.86 0.53 -7.63
CA LEU A 74 -19.94 1.51 -7.81
C LEU A 74 -19.63 2.53 -8.92
N TYR A 75 -18.39 2.52 -9.44
CA TYR A 75 -17.89 3.47 -10.45
C TYR A 75 -18.15 4.95 -10.12
N LYS A 76 -18.29 5.27 -8.82
CA LYS A 76 -18.54 6.62 -8.32
C LYS A 76 -17.27 7.21 -7.72
N PHE A 77 -16.80 8.34 -8.24
CA PHE A 77 -15.66 9.04 -7.67
C PHE A 77 -16.10 9.76 -6.40
N VAL A 78 -15.39 9.51 -5.31
CA VAL A 78 -15.67 10.06 -3.98
C VAL A 78 -14.41 10.66 -3.38
N GLU A 79 -14.59 11.68 -2.54
CA GLU A 79 -13.49 12.35 -1.86
C GLU A 79 -12.86 11.46 -0.78
N GLY A 80 -11.57 11.69 -0.52
CA GLY A 80 -10.78 10.97 0.48
C GLY A 80 -9.93 9.83 -0.09
N SER A 81 -8.98 9.35 0.72
CA SER A 81 -8.15 8.20 0.39
C SER A 81 -8.95 6.90 0.45
N CYS A 82 -8.53 5.90 -0.34
CA CYS A 82 -9.13 4.58 -0.28
C CYS A 82 -8.73 3.90 1.05
N PRO A 83 -9.68 3.49 1.90
CA PRO A 83 -9.37 2.98 3.24
C PRO A 83 -8.67 1.62 3.22
N LYS A 84 -8.90 0.78 2.19
CA LYS A 84 -8.30 -0.56 2.05
C LYS A 84 -8.06 -0.92 0.59
N SER A 85 -7.04 -1.76 0.35
CA SER A 85 -6.89 -2.43 -0.94
C SER A 85 -7.94 -3.52 -1.10
N HIS A 86 -8.69 -3.47 -2.20
CA HIS A 86 -9.71 -4.47 -2.52
C HIS A 86 -9.19 -5.58 -3.44
N GLY A 87 -7.86 -5.72 -3.56
CA GLY A 87 -7.22 -6.67 -4.48
C GLY A 87 -7.61 -8.13 -4.23
N PHE A 88 -7.76 -8.54 -2.96
CA PHE A 88 -8.19 -9.91 -2.64
C PHE A 88 -9.65 -10.17 -3.01
N ASN A 89 -10.54 -9.18 -2.80
CA ASN A 89 -11.92 -9.33 -3.19
C ASN A 89 -12.08 -9.32 -4.72
N ALA A 90 -11.28 -8.50 -5.43
CA ALA A 90 -11.21 -8.54 -6.88
C ALA A 90 -10.71 -9.91 -7.41
N ALA A 91 -9.74 -10.53 -6.73
CA ALA A 91 -9.27 -11.88 -7.06
C ALA A 91 -10.38 -12.93 -6.90
N ARG A 92 -11.18 -12.85 -5.83
CA ARG A 92 -12.35 -13.72 -5.64
C ARG A 92 -13.39 -13.53 -6.75
N SER A 93 -13.70 -12.28 -7.11
CA SER A 93 -14.60 -11.97 -8.23
C SER A 93 -14.09 -12.50 -9.57
N ALA A 94 -12.78 -12.68 -9.73
CA ALA A 94 -12.17 -13.29 -10.91
C ALA A 94 -12.14 -14.84 -10.87
N ASN A 95 -12.87 -15.47 -9.94
CA ASN A 95 -12.91 -16.93 -9.74
C ASN A 95 -11.55 -17.57 -9.44
N ILE A 96 -10.63 -16.82 -8.80
CA ILE A 96 -9.41 -17.42 -8.24
C ILE A 96 -9.81 -18.28 -7.03
N SER A 97 -9.24 -19.48 -6.94
CA SER A 97 -9.50 -20.43 -5.85
C SER A 97 -9.35 -19.79 -4.48
N GLU A 98 -10.30 -20.02 -3.57
CA GLU A 98 -10.28 -19.42 -2.22
C GLU A 98 -9.00 -19.81 -1.46
N SER A 99 -8.51 -21.04 -1.63
CA SER A 99 -7.24 -21.49 -1.04
C SER A 99 -6.03 -20.66 -1.47
N ILE A 100 -6.03 -20.13 -2.70
CA ILE A 100 -4.98 -19.24 -3.21
C ILE A 100 -5.14 -17.84 -2.60
N VAL A 101 -6.38 -17.34 -2.49
CA VAL A 101 -6.67 -16.03 -1.92
C VAL A 101 -6.30 -15.99 -0.43
N GLU A 102 -6.65 -17.02 0.34
CA GLU A 102 -6.30 -17.17 1.76
C GLU A 102 -4.78 -17.23 1.96
N LEU A 103 -4.08 -18.00 1.11
CA LEU A 103 -2.62 -18.06 1.12
C LEU A 103 -2.01 -16.68 0.81
N ALA A 104 -2.55 -15.97 -0.17
CA ALA A 104 -2.08 -14.64 -0.55
C ALA A 104 -2.28 -13.62 0.59
N GLN A 105 -3.41 -13.66 1.29
CA GLN A 105 -3.66 -12.84 2.48
C GLN A 105 -2.64 -13.13 3.59
N THR A 106 -2.42 -14.41 3.88
CA THR A 106 -1.43 -14.83 4.88
C THR A 106 -0.03 -14.31 4.53
N LYS A 107 0.38 -14.43 3.26
CA LYS A 107 1.67 -13.90 2.78
C LYS A 107 1.74 -12.38 2.87
N ALA A 108 0.69 -11.66 2.51
CA ALA A 108 0.65 -10.20 2.60
C ALA A 108 0.83 -9.73 4.05
N SER A 109 0.09 -10.32 5.00
CA SER A 109 0.24 -10.00 6.42
C SER A 109 1.64 -10.35 6.98
N ALA A 110 2.28 -11.40 6.45
CA ALA A 110 3.65 -11.74 6.82
C ALA A 110 4.65 -10.69 6.27
N PHE A 111 4.47 -10.24 5.02
CA PHE A 111 5.30 -9.20 4.42
C PHE A 111 5.18 -7.86 5.15
N GLU A 112 3.97 -7.44 5.52
CA GLU A 112 3.75 -6.20 6.29
C GLU A 112 4.45 -6.24 7.66
N ARG A 113 4.30 -7.35 8.38
CA ARG A 113 5.00 -7.59 9.65
C ARG A 113 6.51 -7.51 9.47
N TRP A 114 7.05 -8.17 8.45
CA TRP A 114 8.48 -8.15 8.17
C TRP A 114 9.01 -6.75 7.85
N VAL A 115 8.31 -5.99 7.01
CA VAL A 115 8.68 -4.60 6.67
C VAL A 115 8.67 -3.73 7.92
N THR A 116 7.67 -3.90 8.79
CA THR A 116 7.54 -3.15 10.04
C THR A 116 8.68 -3.47 11.01
N LEU A 117 8.94 -4.77 11.24
CA LEU A 117 10.05 -5.22 12.10
C LEU A 117 11.40 -4.71 11.61
N LYS A 118 11.65 -4.82 10.30
CA LYS A 118 12.89 -4.30 9.70
C LYS A 118 13.04 -2.79 9.92
N ARG A 119 11.96 -2.02 9.81
CA ARG A 119 11.96 -0.57 10.07
C ARG A 119 12.27 -0.24 11.53
N ILE A 120 11.64 -0.96 12.47
CA ILE A 120 11.90 -0.80 13.91
C ILE A 120 13.37 -1.10 14.21
N LEU A 121 13.89 -2.23 13.73
CA LEU A 121 15.26 -2.66 13.98
C LEU A 121 16.30 -1.69 13.40
N LEU A 122 16.06 -1.16 12.18
CA LEU A 122 16.91 -0.11 11.59
C LEU A 122 16.88 1.19 12.40
N THR A 123 15.74 1.53 13.00
CA THR A 123 15.60 2.71 13.85
C THR A 123 16.34 2.49 15.17
N MET A 124 16.19 1.32 15.79
CA MET A 124 16.91 0.96 17.01
C MET A 124 18.42 1.03 16.81
N LYS A 125 18.96 0.48 15.70
CA LYS A 125 20.40 0.54 15.38
C LYS A 125 20.96 1.97 15.34
N LYS A 126 20.16 2.96 14.90
CA LYS A 126 20.56 4.37 14.87
C LYS A 126 20.61 5.02 16.26
N VAL A 127 19.88 4.45 17.22
CA VAL A 127 19.73 4.98 18.59
C VAL A 127 20.63 4.23 19.58
N THR A 128 21.11 3.03 19.22
CA THR A 128 21.92 2.18 20.11
C THR A 128 23.41 2.26 19.87
N ASP A 129 24.14 2.21 20.99
CA ASP A 129 25.59 2.27 21.08
C ASP A 129 26.26 1.00 20.53
N SER A 130 27.56 1.08 20.22
CA SER A 130 28.30 0.06 19.45
C SER A 130 28.24 -1.35 20.05
N SER A 131 28.11 -1.46 21.38
CA SER A 131 27.98 -2.74 22.11
C SER A 131 26.65 -3.45 21.85
N GLN A 132 25.53 -2.72 21.73
CA GLN A 132 24.19 -3.30 21.57
C GLN A 132 23.86 -3.60 20.09
N GLN A 133 24.65 -3.06 19.17
CA GLN A 133 24.51 -3.36 17.73
C GLN A 133 24.82 -4.83 17.39
N HIS A 134 25.70 -5.48 18.16
CA HIS A 134 26.04 -6.90 17.94
C HIS A 134 24.84 -7.82 18.24
N ASP A 135 24.15 -7.58 19.35
CA ASP A 135 22.97 -8.38 19.77
C ASP A 135 21.82 -8.23 18.76
N ILE A 136 21.61 -7.02 18.23
CA ILE A 136 20.61 -6.75 17.19
C ILE A 136 20.97 -7.47 15.89
N LEU A 137 22.25 -7.50 15.49
CA LEU A 137 22.70 -8.21 14.29
C LEU A 137 22.57 -9.73 14.43
N GLN A 138 22.85 -10.28 15.61
CA GLN A 138 22.66 -11.70 15.89
C GLN A 138 21.17 -12.08 15.84
N PHE A 139 20.28 -11.28 16.43
CA PHE A 139 18.83 -11.46 16.34
C PHE A 139 18.33 -11.40 14.87
N LEU A 140 18.84 -10.45 14.07
CA LEU A 140 18.52 -10.34 12.65
C LEU A 140 18.95 -11.56 11.82
N SER A 141 20.10 -12.17 12.17
CA SER A 141 20.58 -13.39 11.49
C SER A 141 19.74 -14.63 11.82
N GLN A 142 19.18 -14.69 13.03
CA GLN A 142 18.26 -15.76 13.46
C GLN A 142 16.86 -15.62 12.84
N LEU A 143 16.47 -14.40 12.46
CA LEU A 143 15.24 -14.11 11.74
C LEU A 143 15.28 -14.46 10.23
N LYS A 144 16.33 -15.14 9.74
CA LYS A 144 16.32 -15.77 8.41
C LYS A 144 15.22 -16.83 8.36
N LEU A 145 14.06 -16.41 7.88
CA LEU A 145 12.91 -17.27 7.60
C LEU A 145 13.24 -18.24 6.47
N HIS A 146 13.09 -19.53 6.80
CA HIS A 146 12.77 -20.58 5.85
C HIS A 146 11.38 -20.34 5.23
#